data_AF-A0A8J2VIZ9-F1
#
_entry.id   AF-A0A8J2VIZ9-F1
#
_cell.length_a   1.000
_cell.length_b   1.000
_cell.length_c   1.000
_cell.angle_alpha   90.00
_cell.angle_beta   90.00
_cell.angle_gamma   90.00
#
_symmetry.space_group_name_H-M   'P 1'
#
loop_
_entity.id
_entity.type
_entity.pdbx_description
1 polymer ?
#
loop_
_entity_poly.entity_id
_entity_poly.type
_entity_poly.pdbx_seq_one_letter_code
_entity_poly.pdbx_strand_id
1 'polypeptide(L)' 'MEDALVVGTLLIKLLKHADRVKIACLAQLVNVIAPIMTQKGGEAWKQTIYYPYLHASLYGRGTF' A
#
# COMPACT_ATOMS: atom_id res chain seq x y z
N MET A 1 13.99 -3.49 0.65
CA MET A 1 13.63 -2.32 1.47
C MET A 1 13.28 -1.12 0.59
N GLU A 2 13.96 -0.96 -0.54
CA GLU A 2 13.69 0.08 -1.56
C GLU A 2 12.23 0.09 -2.04
N ASP A 3 11.62 -1.07 -2.27
CA ASP A 3 10.22 -1.17 -2.71
C ASP A 3 9.23 -0.48 -1.76
N ALA A 4 9.47 -0.56 -0.45
CA ALA A 4 8.64 0.11 0.55
C ALA A 4 8.75 1.64 0.46
N LEU A 5 9.95 2.15 0.14
CA LEU A 5 10.18 3.59 -0.07
C LEU A 5 9.50 4.06 -1.36
N VAL A 6 9.58 3.27 -2.43
CA VAL A 6 8.89 3.57 -3.70
C VAL A 6 7.37 3.59 -3.50
N VAL A 7 6.80 2.57 -2.84
CA VAL A 7 5.35 2.55 -2.53
C VAL A 7 4.96 3.72 -1.63
N GLY A 8 5.77 4.06 -0.63
CA GLY A 8 5.53 5.22 0.22
C GLY A 8 5.47 6.54 -0.57
N THR A 9 6.43 6.77 -1.47
CA THR A 9 6.44 7.98 -2.31
C THR A 9 5.29 8.01 -3.32
N LEU A 10 4.88 6.86 -3.87
CA LEU A 10 3.71 6.75 -4.74
C LEU A 10 2.42 7.13 -3.98
N LEU A 11 2.25 6.64 -2.76
CA LEU A 11 1.11 6.98 -1.90
C LEU A 11 1.09 8.49 -1.59
N ILE A 12 2.23 9.10 -1.27
CA ILE A 12 2.34 10.55 -1.09
C ILE A 12 1.93 11.29 -2.37
N LYS A 13 2.31 10.78 -3.55
CA LYS A 13 1.92 11.39 -4.82
C LYS A 13 0.40 11.32 -5.05
N LEU A 14 -0.25 10.20 -4.72
CA LEU A 14 -1.70 10.06 -4.80
C LEU A 14 -2.41 11.05 -3.87
N LEU A 15 -1.94 11.19 -2.62
CA LEU A 15 -2.50 12.16 -1.67
C LEU A 15 -2.36 13.61 -2.16
N LYS A 16 -1.22 13.97 -2.76
CA LYS A 16 -1.00 15.31 -3.35
C LYS A 16 -1.89 15.62 -4.56
N HIS A 17 -2.51 14.59 -5.17
CA HIS A 17 -3.41 14.72 -6.32
C HIS A 17 -4.84 14.25 -5.96
N ALA A 18 -5.19 14.25 -4.66
CA ALA A 18 -6.49 13.83 -4.17
C ALA A 18 -7.64 14.76 -4.63
N ASP A 19 -7.32 15.95 -5.14
CA ASP A 19 -8.27 16.87 -5.78
C ASP A 19 -8.84 16.27 -7.08
N ARG A 20 -8.04 15.50 -7.83
CA ARG A 20 -8.45 14.85 -9.10
C ARG A 20 -8.61 13.33 -8.99
N VAL A 21 -7.72 12.65 -8.26
CA VAL A 21 -7.72 11.18 -8.13
C VAL A 21 -8.59 10.77 -6.96
N LYS A 22 -9.79 10.26 -7.26
CA LYS A 22 -10.78 9.87 -6.24
C LYS A 22 -10.76 8.39 -5.87
N ILE A 23 -10.15 7.56 -6.71
CA ILE A 23 -10.06 6.11 -6.53
C ILE A 23 -8.65 5.65 -6.90
N ALA A 24 -8.04 4.84 -6.05
CA ALA A 24 -6.77 4.16 -6.32
C ALA A 24 -6.83 2.73 -5.76
N CYS A 25 -6.21 1.78 -6.47
CA CYS A 25 -6.14 0.39 -6.06
C CYS A 25 -4.69 -0.09 -6.10
N LEU A 26 -4.19 -0.67 -5.01
CA LEU A 26 -2.90 -1.35 -5.00
C LEU A 26 -3.06 -2.71 -5.69
N ALA A 27 -2.38 -2.90 -6.82
CA ALA A 27 -2.37 -4.15 -7.57
C ALA A 27 -1.18 -5.03 -7.12
N GLN A 28 -1.39 -6.19 -6.49
CA GLN A 28 -2.65 -6.77 -5.96
C GLN A 28 -2.59 -6.90 -4.43
N LEU A 29 -3.59 -7.54 -3.82
CA LEU A 29 -3.74 -7.60 -2.36
C LEU A 29 -3.07 -8.80 -1.69
N VAL A 30 -3.07 -9.98 -2.33
CA VAL A 30 -2.51 -11.22 -1.76
C VAL A 30 -1.73 -12.01 -2.81
N ASN A 31 -0.54 -12.51 -2.44
CA ASN A 31 0.40 -13.35 -3.22
C ASN A 31 1.01 -12.70 -4.47
N VAL A 32 0.19 -12.22 -5.40
CA VAL A 32 0.65 -11.68 -6.69
C VAL A 32 1.01 -10.21 -6.50
N ILE A 33 2.31 -9.89 -6.52
CA ILE A 33 2.85 -8.53 -6.34
C ILE A 33 2.15 -7.76 -5.19
N ALA A 34 2.04 -8.43 -4.03
CA ALA A 34 1.10 -8.06 -2.99
C ALA A 34 1.76 -7.67 -1.66
N PRO A 35 1.13 -6.82 -0.84
CA PRO A 35 1.60 -6.52 0.51
C PRO A 35 1.43 -7.69 1.48
N ILE A 36 0.56 -8.65 1.18
CA ILE A 36 0.29 -9.83 1.99
C ILE A 36 0.68 -11.08 1.21
N MET A 37 1.44 -11.96 1.84
CA MET A 37 1.82 -13.27 1.28
C MET A 37 1.23 -14.39 2.13
N THR A 38 0.87 -15.47 1.47
CA THR A 38 0.33 -16.68 2.09
C THR A 38 1.00 -17.91 1.46
N GLN A 39 1.15 -18.97 2.26
CA GLN A 39 1.58 -20.27 1.76
C GLN A 39 0.45 -21.28 1.87
N LYS A 40 0.31 -22.18 0.87
CA LYS A 40 -0.70 -23.24 0.91
C LYS A 40 -0.47 -24.15 2.13
N GLY A 41 -1.45 -24.17 3.05
CA GLY A 41 -1.35 -24.93 4.30
C GLY A 41 -0.35 -24.35 5.32
N GLY A 42 0.11 -23.12 5.11
CA GLY A 42 1.11 -22.46 5.95
C GLY A 42 0.63 -21.08 6.43
N GLU A 43 1.60 -20.28 6.84
CA GLU A 43 1.36 -18.98 7.46
C GLU A 43 1.05 -17.88 6.44
N ALA A 44 0.54 -16.76 6.96
CA ALA A 44 0.40 -15.51 6.24
C ALA A 44 1.34 -14.46 6.86
N TRP A 45 2.08 -13.74 6.02
CA TRP A 45 3.03 -12.71 6.48
C TRP A 45 2.92 -11.42 5.67
N LYS A 46 3.45 -10.35 6.27
CA LYS A 46 3.42 -8.99 5.73
C LYS A 46 4.72 -8.72 4.97
N GLN A 47 4.63 -8.30 3.72
CA GLN A 47 5.79 -7.78 2.98
C GLN A 47 6.16 -6.36 3.47
N THR A 48 7.36 -5.90 3.12
CA THR A 48 7.83 -4.56 3.53
C THR A 48 6.89 -3.43 3.06
N ILE A 49 6.29 -3.56 1.88
CA ILE A 49 5.32 -2.61 1.30
C ILE A 49 3.97 -2.55 2.05
N TYR A 50 3.69 -3.50 2.95
CA TYR A 50 2.47 -3.50 3.76
C TYR A 50 2.39 -2.28 4.70
N TYR A 51 3.52 -1.92 5.33
CA TYR A 51 3.57 -0.87 6.35
C TYR A 51 3.28 0.54 5.82
N PRO A 52 3.90 1.02 4.71
CA PRO A 52 3.55 2.33 4.16
C PRO A 52 2.08 2.40 3.73
N TYR A 53 1.54 1.31 3.15
CA TYR A 53 0.13 1.22 2.77
C TYR A 53 -0.80 1.25 3.99
N LEU A 54 -0.47 0.51 5.05
CA LEU A 54 -1.18 0.55 6.33
C LEU A 54 -1.24 1.97 6.90
N HIS A 55 -0.10 2.65 6.99
CA HIS A 55 -0.03 4.00 7.56
C HIS A 55 -0.81 5.01 6.72
N ALA A 56 -0.67 4.97 5.40
CA ALA A 56 -1.45 5.84 4.51
C ALA A 56 -2.96 5.58 4.64
N SER A 57 -3.38 4.32 4.73
CA SER A 57 -4.80 3.97 4.87
C SER A 57 -5.41 4.34 6.23
N LEU A 58 -4.65 4.22 7.32
CA LEU A 58 -5.15 4.52 8.67
C LEU A 58 -5.11 6.01 8.97
N TYR A 59 -4.01 6.69 8.60
CA TYR A 59 -3.73 8.06 9.02
C TYR A 59 -3.84 9.10 7.91
N GLY A 60 -3.93 8.69 6.64
CA GLY A 60 -4.05 9.60 5.49
C GLY A 60 -5.48 10.02 5.16
N ARG A 61 -6.37 10.09 6.15
CA ARG A 61 -7.75 10.60 5.97
C ARG A 61 -7.86 12.01 6.51
N GLY A 62 -8.36 12.93 5.69
CA GLY A 62 -8.51 14.33 6.05
C GLY A 62 -8.71 15.20 4.83
N THR A 63 -8.53 16.51 5.01
CA THR A 63 -8.50 17.48 3.93
C THR A 63 -7.06 17.75 3.51
N PHE A 64 -6.85 17.85 2.20
CA PHE A 64 -5.57 18.14 1.56
C PHE A 64 -5.62 19.49 0.86
#